data_AF-A0A1X4NKM4-F1
#
_entry.id   AF-A0A1X4NKM4-F1
#
_cell.length_a   1.000
_cell.length_b   1.000
_cell.length_c   1.000
_cell.angle_alpha   90.00
_cell.angle_beta   90.00
_cell.angle_gamma   90.00
#
_symmetry.space_group_name_H-M   'P 1'
#
loop_
_entity.id
_entity.type
_entity.pdbx_description
1 polymer ?
#
loop_
_entity_poly.entity_id
_entity_poly.type
_entity_poly.pdbx_seq_one_letter_code
_entity_poly.pdbx_strand_id
1 'polypeptide(L)'
;PRDKIVGVSDHCAGVYFPGTNHVALVAPSLVSGMMPLDSAFSTLEADVFFDSLLVHELAHAFTEQRNANALKCSADSEYIAYALQIESLPHSDRETVLSFREVKRPVPEQKLNDFVLGFSPDMFGVLAWSHFSSPDNGCRFINELINGNVTLALPDLE
;
A
#
# COMPACT_ATOMS: atom_id res chain seq x y z
N PRO A 1 16.50 18.70 11.42
CA PRO A 1 15.36 18.55 12.36
C PRO A 1 15.01 17.07 12.47
N ARG A 2 14.89 16.53 13.69
CA ARG A 2 14.69 15.08 13.94
C ARG A 2 13.30 14.55 13.57
N ASP A 3 12.47 15.40 12.96
CA ASP A 3 11.04 15.15 12.74
C ASP A 3 10.68 14.97 11.25
N LYS A 4 11.67 14.96 10.34
CA LYS A 4 11.39 14.73 8.92
C LYS A 4 11.75 13.30 8.55
N ILE A 5 10.73 12.47 8.31
CA ILE A 5 10.91 11.21 7.59
C ILE A 5 11.29 11.61 6.16
N VAL A 6 12.54 11.33 5.78
CA VAL A 6 13.02 11.56 4.41
C VAL A 6 12.66 10.31 3.61
N GLY A 7 11.48 10.34 2.98
CA GLY A 7 10.98 9.31 2.05
C GLY A 7 10.88 9.82 0.62
N VAL A 8 10.19 9.05 -0.24
CA VAL A 8 10.05 9.29 -1.69
C VAL A 8 9.21 10.55 -2.03
N SER A 9 8.53 11.16 -1.04
CA SER A 9 7.77 12.41 -1.20
C SER A 9 7.64 13.20 0.11
N ASP A 10 7.25 14.48 0.02
CA ASP A 10 6.97 15.37 1.17
C ASP A 10 5.72 14.96 1.99
N HIS A 11 4.97 13.94 1.56
CA HIS A 11 3.75 13.41 2.21
C HIS A 11 3.96 12.00 2.82
N CYS A 12 5.20 11.59 3.03
CA CYS A 12 5.53 10.28 3.60
C CYS A 12 5.23 10.26 5.11
N ALA A 13 4.15 9.57 5.50
CA ALA A 13 3.75 9.39 6.90
C ALA A 13 4.49 8.20 7.58
N GLY A 14 5.06 7.29 6.79
CA GLY A 14 5.73 6.08 7.24
C GLY A 14 6.75 5.59 6.21
N VAL A 15 7.79 4.91 6.69
CA VAL A 15 8.76 4.24 5.83
C VAL A 15 9.41 3.06 6.55
N TYR A 16 9.43 1.92 5.87
CA TYR A 16 10.37 0.84 6.11
C TYR A 16 11.68 1.10 5.38
N PHE A 17 12.81 0.94 6.06
CA PHE A 17 14.14 1.09 5.47
C PHE A 17 14.73 -0.29 5.12
N PRO A 18 14.76 -0.68 3.84
CA PRO A 18 15.28 -1.97 3.40
C PRO A 18 16.71 -2.24 3.89
N GLY A 19 16.98 -3.47 4.32
CA GLY A 19 18.29 -3.92 4.81
C GLY A 19 18.65 -3.47 6.23
N THR A 20 17.79 -2.69 6.89
CA THR A 20 18.05 -2.18 8.25
C THR A 20 17.12 -2.75 9.32
N ASN A 21 16.05 -3.45 8.93
CA ASN A 21 14.96 -3.87 9.82
C ASN A 21 14.36 -2.72 10.65
N HIS A 22 14.30 -1.51 10.06
CA HIS A 22 13.84 -0.31 10.74
C HIS A 22 12.58 0.24 10.07
N VAL A 23 11.57 0.54 10.88
CA VAL A 23 10.36 1.27 10.49
C VAL A 23 10.39 2.62 11.21
N ALA A 24 10.16 3.70 10.46
CA ALA A 24 9.90 5.02 11.01
C ALA A 24 8.47 5.46 10.64
N LEU A 25 7.76 6.02 11.61
CA LEU A 25 6.41 6.53 11.45
C LEU A 25 6.32 7.93 12.05
N VAL A 26 5.52 8.78 11.42
CA VAL A 26 5.12 10.06 12.01
C VAL A 26 4.33 9.77 13.29
N ALA A 27 4.53 10.57 14.33
CA ALA A 27 3.80 10.39 15.58
C ALA A 27 2.28 10.38 15.34
N PRO A 28 1.50 9.56 16.09
CA PRO A 28 0.04 9.44 15.88
C PRO A 28 -0.68 10.80 15.86
N SER A 29 -0.28 11.74 16.72
CA SER A 29 -0.88 13.08 16.78
C SER A 29 -0.64 13.97 15.55
N LEU A 30 0.29 13.59 14.67
CA LEU A 30 0.68 14.36 13.48
C LEU A 30 0.28 13.66 12.18
N VAL A 31 -0.11 12.38 12.22
CA VAL A 31 -0.32 11.55 11.04
C VAL A 31 -1.48 12.05 10.17
N SER A 32 -2.55 12.58 10.78
CA SER A 32 -3.72 13.12 10.09
C SER A 32 -3.39 14.38 9.27
N GLY A 33 -2.35 15.13 9.68
CA GLY A 33 -1.88 16.31 8.95
C GLY A 33 -0.97 16.01 7.77
N MET A 34 -0.53 14.75 7.60
CA MET A 34 0.39 14.36 6.52
C MET A 34 -0.35 14.02 5.21
N MET A 35 -1.60 13.56 5.31
CA MET A 35 -2.37 13.12 4.15
C MET A 35 -3.00 14.31 3.41
N PRO A 36 -2.95 14.34 2.07
CA PRO A 36 -3.76 15.27 1.29
C PRO A 36 -5.25 15.13 1.64
N LEU A 37 -5.98 16.25 1.68
CA LEU A 37 -7.42 16.26 1.99
C LEU A 37 -8.29 15.47 0.99
N ASP A 38 -7.78 15.19 -0.20
CA ASP A 38 -8.42 14.34 -1.22
C ASP A 38 -7.82 12.93 -1.24
N SER A 39 -7.47 12.38 -0.08
CA SER A 39 -7.01 11.00 0.06
C SER A 39 -8.10 10.15 0.69
N ALA A 40 -8.26 8.91 0.23
CA ALA A 40 -9.15 7.95 0.89
C ALA A 40 -8.82 7.74 2.36
N PHE A 41 -7.57 7.94 2.77
CA PHE A 41 -7.13 7.78 4.15
C PHE A 41 -7.32 9.02 5.02
N SER A 42 -7.56 10.21 4.43
CA SER A 42 -7.80 11.43 5.23
C SER A 42 -9.15 11.44 5.94
N THR A 43 -10.03 10.47 5.65
CA THR A 43 -11.30 10.28 6.34
C THR A 43 -11.19 9.47 7.63
N LEU A 44 -10.02 8.89 7.91
CA LEU A 44 -9.79 8.03 9.06
C LEU A 44 -9.42 8.86 10.30
N GLU A 45 -9.84 8.36 11.46
CA GLU A 45 -9.31 8.84 12.73
C GLU A 45 -7.80 8.58 12.82
N ALA A 46 -7.07 9.48 13.48
CA ALA A 46 -5.61 9.48 13.47
C ALA A 46 -5.00 8.16 13.95
N ASP A 47 -5.52 7.59 15.05
CA ASP A 47 -5.02 6.32 15.60
C ASP A 47 -5.31 5.14 14.65
N VAL A 48 -6.47 5.13 14.00
CA VAL A 48 -6.85 4.10 13.01
C VAL A 48 -5.92 4.17 11.80
N PHE A 49 -5.66 5.38 11.29
CA PHE A 49 -4.71 5.55 10.20
C PHE A 49 -3.31 5.13 10.60
N PHE A 50 -2.82 5.55 11.78
CA PHE A 50 -1.50 5.20 12.30
C PHE A 50 -1.31 3.68 12.41
N ASP A 51 -2.26 2.97 13.00
CA ASP A 51 -2.18 1.51 13.16
C ASP A 51 -2.17 0.81 11.79
N SER A 52 -3.02 1.25 10.86
CA SER A 52 -3.04 0.70 9.50
C SER A 52 -1.73 0.97 8.73
N LEU A 53 -1.14 2.14 8.93
CA LEU A 53 0.13 2.53 8.32
C LEU A 53 1.29 1.72 8.90
N LEU A 54 1.27 1.39 10.19
CA LEU A 54 2.23 0.45 10.76
C LEU A 54 2.14 -0.93 10.08
N VAL A 55 0.93 -1.42 9.79
CA VAL A 55 0.75 -2.68 9.05
C VAL A 55 1.33 -2.58 7.64
N HIS A 56 1.17 -1.45 6.97
CA HIS A 56 1.77 -1.17 5.66
C HIS A 56 3.30 -1.35 5.70
N GLU A 57 3.98 -0.68 6.63
CA GLU A 57 5.44 -0.76 6.73
C GLU A 57 5.93 -2.14 7.18
N LEU A 58 5.17 -2.83 8.03
CA LEU A 58 5.47 -4.21 8.41
C LEU A 58 5.32 -5.18 7.22
N ALA A 59 4.40 -4.92 6.29
CA ALA A 59 4.25 -5.71 5.08
C ALA A 59 5.47 -5.57 4.16
N HIS A 60 6.04 -4.36 4.03
CA HIS A 60 7.33 -4.18 3.34
C HIS A 60 8.45 -4.98 4.01
N ALA A 61 8.57 -4.89 5.33
CA ALA A 61 9.57 -5.63 6.10
C ALA A 61 9.44 -7.15 5.90
N PHE A 62 8.22 -7.68 5.99
CA PHE A 62 7.95 -9.10 5.75
C PHE A 62 8.33 -9.51 4.32
N THR A 63 7.96 -8.71 3.33
CA THR A 63 8.19 -9.01 1.92
C THR A 63 9.69 -9.07 1.61
N GLU A 64 10.47 -8.13 2.16
CA GLU A 64 11.93 -8.15 2.03
C GLU A 64 12.54 -9.41 2.64
N GLN A 65 12.12 -9.78 3.86
CA GLN A 65 12.61 -10.96 4.58
C GLN A 65 12.29 -12.29 3.88
N ARG A 66 11.24 -12.32 3.04
CA ARG A 66 10.86 -13.52 2.28
C ARG A 66 11.71 -13.68 1.04
N ASN A 67 11.69 -12.70 0.13
CA ASN A 67 12.54 -12.71 -1.07
C ASN A 67 12.50 -11.36 -1.82
N ALA A 68 13.23 -10.35 -1.32
CA ALA A 68 13.27 -9.02 -1.95
C ALA A 68 13.63 -9.04 -3.46
N ASN A 69 14.46 -9.99 -3.90
CA ASN A 69 14.95 -10.07 -5.28
C ASN A 69 13.92 -10.61 -6.28
N ALA A 70 12.79 -11.13 -5.80
CA ALA A 70 11.74 -11.67 -6.67
C ALA A 70 10.79 -10.60 -7.21
N LEU A 71 10.66 -9.47 -6.50
CA LEU A 71 9.83 -8.35 -6.93
C LEU A 71 10.55 -7.54 -8.01
N LYS A 72 9.80 -7.11 -9.02
CA LYS A 72 10.37 -6.47 -10.22
C LYS A 72 10.08 -4.98 -10.33
N CYS A 73 9.07 -4.50 -9.62
CA CYS A 73 8.70 -3.08 -9.59
C CYS A 73 8.15 -2.66 -8.21
N SER A 74 7.98 -1.35 -8.00
CA SER A 74 7.43 -0.82 -6.75
C SER A 74 6.00 -1.28 -6.51
N ALA A 75 5.17 -1.33 -7.56
CA ALA A 75 3.80 -1.80 -7.48
C ALA A 75 3.68 -3.22 -6.90
N ASP A 76 4.66 -4.11 -7.11
CA ASP A 76 4.63 -5.46 -6.55
C ASP A 76 4.62 -5.42 -5.01
N SER A 77 5.52 -4.65 -4.38
CA SER A 77 5.58 -4.52 -2.92
C SER A 77 4.43 -3.68 -2.36
N GLU A 78 4.09 -2.60 -3.05
CA GLU A 78 3.02 -1.69 -2.65
C GLU A 78 1.65 -2.36 -2.71
N TYR A 79 1.44 -3.27 -3.66
CA TYR A 79 0.23 -4.08 -3.73
C TYR A 79 0.00 -4.84 -2.43
N ILE A 80 1.05 -5.51 -1.92
CA ILE A 80 0.99 -6.29 -0.68
C ILE A 80 0.75 -5.34 0.51
N ALA A 81 1.51 -4.24 0.58
CA ALA A 81 1.43 -3.29 1.67
C ALA A 81 0.05 -2.62 1.77
N TYR A 82 -0.49 -2.10 0.68
CA TYR A 82 -1.83 -1.52 0.66
C TYR A 82 -2.95 -2.54 0.89
N ALA A 83 -2.85 -3.74 0.31
CA ALA A 83 -3.84 -4.78 0.55
C ALA A 83 -3.94 -5.11 2.04
N LEU A 84 -2.80 -5.28 2.72
CA LEU A 84 -2.77 -5.58 4.15
C LEU A 84 -3.13 -4.38 5.02
N GLN A 85 -2.75 -3.16 4.62
CA GLN A 85 -3.17 -1.94 5.30
C GLN A 85 -4.71 -1.82 5.33
N ILE A 86 -5.36 -1.92 4.17
CA ILE A 86 -6.82 -1.79 4.09
C ILE A 86 -7.50 -3.00 4.76
N GLU A 87 -6.92 -4.20 4.65
CA GLU A 87 -7.42 -5.39 5.34
C GLU A 87 -7.30 -5.29 6.88
N SER A 88 -6.37 -4.50 7.41
CA SER A 88 -6.22 -4.30 8.85
C SER A 88 -7.25 -3.34 9.45
N LEU A 89 -7.90 -2.52 8.61
CA LEU A 89 -8.89 -1.55 9.07
C LEU A 89 -10.11 -2.24 9.69
N PRO A 90 -10.71 -1.64 10.75
CA PRO A 90 -12.06 -2.00 11.17
C PRO A 90 -13.02 -1.95 10.00
N HIS A 91 -14.03 -2.83 9.99
CA HIS A 91 -14.92 -3.00 8.84
C HIS A 91 -15.58 -1.68 8.40
N SER A 92 -16.03 -0.83 9.33
CA SER A 92 -16.66 0.47 9.01
C SER A 92 -15.70 1.46 8.35
N ASP A 93 -14.46 1.50 8.83
CA ASP A 93 -13.41 2.39 8.32
C ASP A 93 -12.95 1.92 6.93
N ARG A 94 -12.85 0.60 6.75
CA ARG A 94 -12.59 -0.02 5.46
C ARG A 94 -13.64 0.38 4.44
N GLU A 95 -14.92 0.22 4.76
CA GLU A 95 -16.02 0.62 3.86
C GLU A 95 -15.96 2.12 3.52
N THR A 96 -15.56 2.97 4.49
CA THR A 96 -15.37 4.40 4.26
C THR A 96 -14.27 4.66 3.24
N VAL A 97 -13.08 4.07 3.41
CA VAL A 97 -11.96 4.16 2.46
C VAL A 97 -12.36 3.66 1.07
N LEU A 98 -13.06 2.52 1.00
CA LEU A 98 -13.49 1.91 -0.27
C LEU A 98 -14.58 2.72 -0.98
N SER A 99 -15.42 3.43 -0.24
CA SER A 99 -16.46 4.29 -0.80
C SER A 99 -15.91 5.60 -1.40
N PHE A 100 -14.66 5.95 -1.07
CA PHE A 100 -14.04 7.20 -1.52
C PHE A 100 -13.79 7.24 -3.03
N ARG A 101 -13.60 6.07 -3.65
CA ARG A 101 -13.38 5.91 -5.10
C ARG A 101 -14.23 4.78 -5.65
N GLU A 102 -14.96 5.02 -6.74
CA GLU A 102 -15.72 3.96 -7.41
C GLU A 102 -14.76 2.97 -8.09
N VAL A 103 -14.76 1.71 -7.63
CA VAL A 103 -13.98 0.63 -8.24
C VAL A 103 -14.89 -0.41 -8.86
N LYS A 104 -14.79 -0.56 -10.19
CA LYS A 104 -15.45 -1.64 -10.93
C LYS A 104 -14.68 -2.94 -10.78
N ARG A 105 -15.39 -4.01 -10.41
CA ARG A 105 -14.86 -5.38 -10.28
C ARG A 105 -15.23 -6.25 -11.50
N PRO A 106 -14.40 -7.23 -11.90
CA PRO A 106 -13.07 -7.52 -11.34
C PRO A 106 -12.06 -6.42 -11.71
N VAL A 107 -11.10 -6.17 -10.81
CA VAL A 107 -10.00 -5.24 -11.10
C VAL A 107 -8.99 -5.98 -11.98
N PRO A 108 -8.71 -5.52 -13.21
CA PRO A 108 -7.65 -6.12 -14.03
C PRO A 108 -6.27 -5.77 -13.47
N GLU A 109 -5.34 -6.72 -13.48
CA GLU A 109 -3.96 -6.54 -12.99
C GLU A 109 -3.25 -5.36 -13.67
N GLN A 110 -3.56 -5.06 -14.93
CA GLN A 110 -2.97 -3.93 -15.66
C GLN A 110 -3.32 -2.56 -15.05
N LYS A 111 -4.32 -2.47 -14.17
CA LYS A 111 -4.62 -1.24 -13.40
C LYS A 111 -3.80 -1.11 -12.12
N LEU A 112 -3.10 -2.16 -11.72
CA LEU A 112 -2.20 -2.19 -10.58
C LEU A 112 -0.79 -2.06 -11.14
N ASN A 113 -0.31 -0.82 -11.32
CA ASN A 113 1.02 -0.58 -11.89
C ASN A 113 1.63 0.71 -11.32
N ASP A 114 2.92 0.92 -11.59
CA ASP A 114 3.70 2.05 -11.08
C ASP A 114 3.17 3.43 -11.52
N PHE A 115 2.52 3.53 -12.69
CA PHE A 115 1.89 4.79 -13.11
C PHE A 115 0.72 5.14 -12.19
N VAL A 116 -0.17 4.19 -11.93
CA VAL A 116 -1.31 4.44 -11.02
C VAL A 116 -0.80 4.74 -9.61
N LEU A 117 0.17 3.95 -9.12
CA LEU A 117 0.82 4.18 -7.83
C LEU A 117 1.42 5.58 -7.73
N GLY A 118 2.17 6.04 -8.75
CA GLY A 118 2.83 7.33 -8.72
C GLY A 118 1.90 8.54 -8.79
N PHE A 119 0.76 8.41 -9.48
CA PHE A 119 -0.20 9.52 -9.65
C PHE A 119 -1.30 9.56 -8.59
N SER A 120 -1.73 8.40 -8.08
CA SER A 120 -2.81 8.32 -7.09
C SER A 120 -2.60 7.09 -6.18
N PRO A 121 -1.71 7.21 -5.17
CA PRO A 121 -1.40 6.10 -4.26
C PRO A 121 -2.63 5.59 -3.50
N ASP A 122 -3.56 6.47 -3.14
CA ASP A 122 -4.83 6.14 -2.51
C ASP A 122 -5.71 5.27 -3.43
N MET A 123 -5.85 5.64 -4.70
CA MET A 123 -6.58 4.87 -5.69
C MET A 123 -5.90 3.52 -5.95
N PHE A 124 -4.57 3.51 -6.05
CA PHE A 124 -3.81 2.27 -6.14
C PHE A 124 -4.13 1.34 -4.97
N GLY A 125 -4.17 1.86 -3.74
CA GLY A 125 -4.52 1.08 -2.57
C GLY A 125 -5.94 0.48 -2.63
N VAL A 126 -6.95 1.28 -2.99
CA VAL A 126 -8.34 0.79 -3.14
C VAL A 126 -8.44 -0.29 -4.23
N LEU A 127 -7.72 -0.13 -5.35
CA LEU A 127 -7.62 -1.13 -6.40
C LEU A 127 -6.94 -2.41 -5.90
N ALA A 128 -5.82 -2.28 -5.16
CA ALA A 128 -5.05 -3.39 -4.64
C ALA A 128 -5.89 -4.25 -3.69
N TRP A 129 -6.58 -3.62 -2.73
CA TRP A 129 -7.48 -4.34 -1.83
C TRP A 129 -8.66 -4.97 -2.58
N SER A 130 -9.28 -4.26 -3.53
CA SER A 130 -10.39 -4.82 -4.32
C SER A 130 -9.98 -6.03 -5.16
N HIS A 131 -8.76 -6.02 -5.70
CA HIS A 131 -8.17 -7.18 -6.37
C HIS A 131 -7.88 -8.29 -5.35
N PHE A 132 -7.22 -7.98 -4.24
CA PHE A 132 -6.86 -8.92 -3.18
C PHE A 132 -8.09 -9.63 -2.60
N SER A 133 -9.17 -8.90 -2.31
CA SER A 133 -10.39 -9.42 -1.71
C SER A 133 -11.27 -10.21 -2.69
N SER A 134 -10.93 -10.21 -3.98
CA SER A 134 -11.70 -10.96 -4.97
C SER A 134 -11.45 -12.47 -4.83
N PRO A 135 -12.45 -13.33 -5.15
CA PRO A 135 -12.28 -14.78 -5.13
C PRO A 135 -11.01 -15.21 -5.86
N ASP A 136 -10.34 -16.21 -5.30
CA ASP A 136 -9.10 -16.80 -5.80
C ASP A 136 -7.85 -15.90 -5.76
N ASN A 137 -7.91 -14.60 -5.45
CA ASN A 137 -6.73 -13.75 -5.38
C ASN A 137 -6.01 -13.87 -4.03
N GLY A 138 -6.38 -13.06 -3.03
CA GLY A 138 -5.91 -13.16 -1.65
C GLY A 138 -4.44 -13.54 -1.50
N CYS A 139 -4.19 -14.53 -0.63
CA CYS A 139 -2.86 -15.08 -0.40
C CYS A 139 -2.25 -15.76 -1.63
N ARG A 140 -3.05 -16.28 -2.58
CA ARG A 140 -2.52 -16.90 -3.80
C ARG A 140 -1.72 -15.86 -4.58
N PHE A 141 -2.33 -14.71 -4.89
CA PHE A 141 -1.67 -13.67 -5.69
C PHE A 141 -0.46 -13.07 -4.97
N ILE A 142 -0.54 -12.86 -3.66
CA ILE A 142 0.62 -12.43 -2.84
C ILE A 142 1.78 -13.45 -2.96
N ASN A 143 1.49 -14.75 -2.90
CA ASN A 143 2.52 -15.78 -3.05
C ASN A 143 3.12 -15.80 -4.46
N GLU A 144 2.32 -15.59 -5.51
CA GLU A 144 2.84 -15.49 -6.88
C GLU A 144 3.80 -14.30 -7.04
N LEU A 145 3.50 -13.15 -6.43
CA LEU A 145 4.38 -11.98 -6.40
C LEU A 145 5.68 -12.26 -5.64
N ILE A 146 5.60 -12.74 -4.40
CA ILE A 146 6.76 -13.02 -3.54
C ILE A 146 7.68 -14.08 -4.16
N ASN A 147 7.14 -15.01 -4.94
CA ASN A 147 7.92 -16.03 -5.65
C ASN A 147 8.44 -15.54 -7.02
N GLY A 148 8.02 -14.36 -7.48
CA GLY A 148 8.44 -13.78 -8.77
C GLY A 148 7.79 -14.42 -9.99
N ASN A 149 6.71 -15.18 -9.79
CA ASN A 149 5.96 -15.86 -10.84
C ASN A 149 5.09 -14.89 -11.65
N VAL A 150 4.63 -13.82 -11.01
CA VAL A 150 3.90 -12.70 -11.64
C VAL A 150 4.54 -11.37 -11.26
N THR A 151 4.21 -10.33 -12.01
CA THR A 151 4.61 -8.95 -11.70
C THR A 151 3.57 -7.98 -12.23
N LEU A 152 3.48 -6.83 -11.55
CA LEU A 152 2.66 -5.68 -11.88
C LEU A 152 3.41 -4.64 -12.72
N ALA A 153 4.66 -4.94 -13.11
CA ALA A 153 5.39 -4.14 -14.09
C ALA A 153 4.62 -4.08 -15.42
N LEU A 154 4.51 -2.89 -16.01
CA LEU A 154 4.00 -2.79 -17.36
C LEU A 154 5.00 -3.40 -18.35
N PRO A 155 4.52 -4.05 -19.44
CA PRO A 155 5.40 -4.53 -20.47
C PRO A 155 6.17 -3.37 -21.10
N ASP A 156 7.40 -3.65 -21.54
CA ASP A 156 8.18 -2.70 -22.32
C ASP A 156 7.39 -2.30 -23.57
N LEU A 157 7.36 -0.99 -23.84
CA LEU A 157 6.85 -0.49 -25.12
C LEU A 157 7.91 -0.76 -26.18
N GLU A 158 7.65 -1.70 -27.09
CA GLU A 158 8.47 -1.92 -28.30
C GLU A 158 8.52 -0.69 -29.21
#